data_AF-A0A930VJY4-F1
#
_entry.id   AF-A0A930VJY4-F1
#
_cell.length_a   1.000
_cell.length_b   1.000
_cell.length_c   1.000
_cell.angle_alpha   90.00
_cell.angle_beta   90.00
_cell.angle_gamma   90.00
#
_symmetry.space_group_name_H-M   'P 1'
#
loop_
_entity.id
_entity.type
_entity.pdbx_description
1 polymer ?
#
loop_
_entity_poly.entity_id
_entity_poly.type
_entity_poly.pdbx_seq_one_letter_code
_entity_poly.pdbx_strand_id
1 'polypeptide(L)'
;MSAHSPEDLNVLYDAALEFGENFRRPIVELAAERLPLLPTDVRSELADLVERTRTEVELHIEGEYARYGDAWPDEAKVAVHDWITDQYPWMDERNVSHAISQGVYFAWHG
;
A
#
# COMPACT_ATOMS: atom_id res chain seq x y z
N MET A 1 -6.50 18.43 -12.58
CA MET A 1 -6.24 16.99 -12.57
C MET A 1 -4.73 16.82 -12.46
N SER A 2 -4.20 16.64 -11.25
CA SER A 2 -2.84 16.10 -11.10
C SER A 2 -2.96 14.63 -11.52
N ALA A 3 -2.73 14.34 -12.80
CA ALA A 3 -2.73 12.97 -13.28
C ALA A 3 -1.40 12.35 -12.86
N HIS A 4 -1.34 11.91 -11.60
CA HIS A 4 -0.23 11.12 -11.09
C HIS A 4 -0.03 9.90 -11.99
N SER A 5 1.23 9.61 -12.35
CA SER A 5 1.52 8.39 -13.12
C SER A 5 1.26 7.17 -12.26
N PRO A 6 0.58 6.12 -12.77
CA PRO A 6 0.52 4.83 -12.10
C PRO A 6 1.91 4.27 -11.76
N GLU A 7 2.92 4.57 -12.58
CA GLU A 7 4.30 4.17 -12.31
C GLU A 7 4.86 4.84 -11.05
N ASP A 8 4.72 6.17 -10.93
CA ASP A 8 5.19 6.92 -9.76
C ASP A 8 4.50 6.44 -8.47
N LEU A 9 3.20 6.14 -8.56
CA LEU A 9 2.42 5.59 -7.44
C LEU A 9 2.92 4.22 -7.03
N ASN A 10 3.16 3.30 -7.97
CA ASN A 10 3.68 1.97 -7.65
C ASN A 10 5.11 2.00 -7.10
N VAL A 11 5.97 2.87 -7.63
CA VAL A 11 7.34 3.06 -7.12
C VAL A 11 7.31 3.54 -5.68
N LEU A 12 6.47 4.53 -5.37
CA LEU A 12 6.37 5.06 -4.01
C LEU A 12 5.69 4.08 -3.05
N TYR A 13 4.66 3.37 -3.50
CA TYR A 13 3.94 2.39 -2.70
C TYR A 13 4.83 1.17 -2.36
N ASP A 14 5.59 0.62 -3.33
CA ASP A 14 6.55 -0.47 -3.07
C ASP A 14 7.60 -0.04 -2.01
N ALA A 15 8.13 1.18 -2.12
CA ALA A 15 9.06 1.73 -1.13
C ALA A 15 8.42 1.88 0.26
N ALA A 16 7.14 2.23 0.34
CA ALA A 16 6.40 2.38 1.60
C ALA A 16 6.07 1.04 2.29
N LEU A 17 6.08 -0.07 1.55
CA LEU A 17 5.89 -1.43 2.06
C LEU A 17 7.21 -2.11 2.46
N GLU A 18 8.37 -1.56 2.09
CA GLU A 18 9.66 -2.20 2.33
C GLU A 18 10.02 -2.30 3.83
N PHE A 19 10.19 -3.54 4.32
CA PHE A 19 10.74 -3.79 5.65
C PHE A 19 12.22 -3.41 5.74
N GLY A 20 12.68 -3.04 6.94
CA GLY A 20 14.08 -2.67 7.18
C GLY A 20 14.28 -1.16 7.12
N GLU A 21 15.09 -0.68 6.17
CA GLU A 21 15.50 0.73 6.11
C GLU A 21 14.31 1.68 5.92
N ASN A 22 13.24 1.26 5.24
CA ASN A 22 12.05 2.08 4.99
C ASN A 22 10.91 1.85 5.98
N PHE A 23 11.08 0.95 6.94
CA PHE A 23 10.03 0.61 7.90
C PHE A 23 9.64 1.83 8.75
N ARG A 24 8.37 2.25 8.62
CA ARG A 24 7.78 3.44 9.27
C ARG A 24 8.46 4.77 8.94
N ARG A 25 9.24 4.84 7.86
CA ARG A 25 9.74 6.13 7.37
C ARG A 25 8.58 6.99 6.86
N PRO A 26 8.64 8.33 7.02
CA PRO A 26 7.66 9.21 6.43
C PRO A 26 7.63 9.07 4.91
N ILE A 27 6.45 8.84 4.33
CA ILE A 27 6.31 8.60 2.88
C ILE A 27 6.75 9.84 2.08
N VAL A 28 6.62 11.04 2.65
CA VAL A 28 7.14 12.28 2.04
C VAL A 28 8.67 12.26 1.83
N GLU A 29 9.41 11.62 2.74
CA GLU A 29 10.87 11.45 2.59
C GLU A 29 11.16 10.42 1.48
N LEU A 30 10.42 9.31 1.46
CA LEU A 30 10.53 8.30 0.40
C LEU A 30 10.22 8.90 -0.98
N ALA A 31 9.21 9.77 -1.07
CA ALA A 31 8.86 10.46 -2.30
C ALA A 31 10.01 11.36 -2.79
N ALA A 32 10.65 12.11 -1.87
CA ALA A 32 11.80 12.94 -2.20
C ALA A 32 13.01 12.14 -2.72
N GLU A 33 13.21 10.93 -2.20
CA GLU A 33 14.31 10.04 -2.60
C GLU A 33 14.04 9.29 -3.91
N ARG A 34 12.83 8.75 -4.06
CA ARG A 34 12.47 7.87 -5.20
C ARG A 34 12.04 8.65 -6.43
N LEU A 35 11.48 9.85 -6.25
CA LEU A 35 10.92 10.66 -7.33
C LEU A 35 11.53 12.08 -7.34
N PRO A 36 12.88 12.23 -7.31
CA PRO A 36 13.53 13.52 -7.06
C PRO A 36 13.28 14.56 -8.18
N LEU A 37 12.91 14.09 -9.37
CA LEU A 37 12.64 14.94 -10.54
C LEU A 37 11.24 15.54 -10.53
N LEU A 38 10.31 14.99 -9.73
CA LEU A 38 8.97 15.54 -9.62
C LEU A 38 8.99 16.84 -8.80
N PRO A 39 8.12 17.81 -9.09
CA PRO A 39 7.92 18.98 -8.24
C PRO A 39 7.53 18.60 -6.79
N THR A 40 7.93 19.43 -5.82
CA THR A 40 7.74 19.16 -4.39
C THR A 40 6.26 19.02 -3.98
N ASP A 41 5.39 19.85 -4.56
CA ASP A 41 3.94 19.78 -4.41
C ASP A 41 3.39 18.45 -4.93
N VAL A 42 3.82 18.03 -6.12
CA VAL A 42 3.43 16.73 -6.71
C VAL A 42 3.88 15.56 -5.84
N ARG A 43 5.11 15.59 -5.32
CA ARG A 43 5.60 14.54 -4.39
C ARG A 43 4.80 14.50 -3.09
N SER A 44 4.38 15.65 -2.59
CA SER A 44 3.57 15.74 -1.37
C SER A 44 2.17 15.16 -1.60
N GLU A 45 1.54 15.50 -2.72
CA GLU A 45 0.25 14.91 -3.13
C GLU A 45 0.33 13.39 -3.29
N LEU A 46 1.40 12.88 -3.91
CA LEU A 46 1.67 11.44 -4.05
C LEU A 46 1.85 10.76 -2.69
N ALA A 47 2.63 11.37 -1.80
CA ALA A 47 2.89 10.83 -0.48
C ALA A 47 1.59 10.73 0.35
N ASP A 48 0.77 11.77 0.34
CA ASP A 48 -0.54 11.78 1.01
C ASP A 48 -1.46 10.69 0.46
N LEU A 49 -1.46 10.49 -0.87
CA LEU A 49 -2.27 9.45 -1.51
C LEU A 49 -1.80 8.04 -1.13
N VAL A 50 -0.49 7.78 -1.18
CA VAL A 50 0.10 6.49 -0.79
C VAL A 50 -0.12 6.21 0.69
N GLU A 51 -0.01 7.22 1.56
CA GLU A 51 -0.26 7.06 3.00
C GLU A 51 -1.71 6.66 3.28
N ARG A 52 -2.67 7.39 2.71
CA ARG A 52 -4.10 7.04 2.83
C ARG A 52 -4.39 5.65 2.28
N THR A 53 -3.85 5.32 1.10
CA THR A 53 -4.05 4.00 0.47
C THR A 53 -3.54 2.89 1.38
N ARG A 54 -2.32 3.03 1.91
CA ARG A 54 -1.73 2.03 2.81
C ARG A 54 -2.60 1.83 4.05
N THR A 55 -3.02 2.92 4.69
CA THR A 55 -3.89 2.84 5.87
C THR A 55 -5.24 2.19 5.56
N GLU A 56 -5.88 2.52 4.44
CA GLU A 56 -7.16 1.93 4.04
C GLU A 56 -7.04 0.42 3.76
N VAL A 57 -5.97 0.01 3.06
CA VAL A 57 -5.68 -1.39 2.78
C VAL A 57 -5.38 -2.17 4.07
N GLU A 58 -4.55 -1.63 4.97
CA GLU A 58 -4.24 -2.25 6.26
C GLU A 58 -5.49 -2.45 7.11
N LEU A 59 -6.35 -1.43 7.23
CA LEU A 59 -7.60 -1.51 7.99
C LEU A 59 -8.59 -2.50 7.37
N HIS A 60 -8.66 -2.58 6.04
CA HIS A 60 -9.50 -3.55 5.36
C HIS A 60 -9.03 -4.99 5.67
N ILE A 61 -7.73 -5.24 5.54
CA ILE A 61 -7.13 -6.55 5.84
C ILE A 61 -7.33 -6.92 7.32
N GLU A 62 -7.11 -5.98 8.24
CA GLU A 62 -7.34 -6.19 9.67
C GLU A 62 -8.81 -6.57 9.94
N GLY A 63 -9.75 -5.88 9.29
CA GLY A 63 -11.18 -6.17 9.39
C GLY A 63 -11.56 -7.56 8.87
N GLU A 64 -10.99 -7.98 7.74
CA GLU A 64 -11.17 -9.36 7.25
C GLU A 64 -10.49 -10.38 8.17
N TYR A 65 -9.29 -10.08 8.66
CA TYR A 65 -8.53 -10.97 9.52
C TYR A 65 -9.25 -11.18 10.84
N ALA A 66 -9.87 -10.15 11.42
CA ALA A 66 -10.69 -10.28 12.62
C ALA A 66 -11.89 -11.25 12.46
N ARG A 67 -12.36 -11.49 11.23
CA ARG A 67 -13.45 -12.45 10.96
C ARG A 67 -12.95 -13.89 10.87
N TYR A 68 -11.78 -14.10 10.28
CA TYR A 68 -11.24 -15.43 9.99
C TYR A 68 -10.19 -15.91 11.00
N GLY A 69 -9.48 -14.99 11.66
CA GLY A 69 -8.32 -15.26 12.50
C GLY A 69 -7.24 -16.05 11.77
N ASP A 70 -6.57 -16.93 12.50
CA ASP A 70 -5.51 -17.82 11.98
C ASP A 70 -5.95 -18.73 10.83
N ALA A 71 -7.25 -18.91 10.61
CA ALA A 71 -7.74 -19.71 9.50
C ALA A 71 -7.49 -19.06 8.13
N TRP A 72 -7.31 -17.72 8.08
CA TRP A 72 -7.11 -16.86 6.89
C TRP A 72 -7.17 -17.64 5.56
N PRO A 73 -8.39 -17.90 5.05
CA PRO A 73 -8.57 -18.82 3.94
C PRO A 73 -8.23 -18.16 2.60
N ASP A 74 -7.97 -18.98 1.57
CA ASP A 74 -7.66 -18.49 0.22
C ASP A 74 -8.78 -17.59 -0.33
N GLU A 75 -10.04 -17.85 0.01
CA GLU A 75 -11.17 -17.00 -0.38
C GLU A 75 -11.10 -15.59 0.22
N ALA A 76 -10.61 -15.44 1.45
CA ALA A 76 -10.41 -14.12 2.06
C ALA A 76 -9.27 -13.37 1.34
N LYS A 77 -8.19 -14.08 0.99
CA LYS A 77 -7.10 -13.52 0.21
C LYS A 77 -7.57 -13.03 -1.16
N VAL A 78 -8.39 -13.82 -1.86
CA VAL A 78 -8.98 -13.45 -3.14
C VAL A 78 -9.91 -12.25 -3.00
N ALA A 79 -10.78 -12.23 -1.98
CA ALA A 79 -11.70 -11.12 -1.75
C ALA A 79 -10.96 -9.79 -1.49
N VAL A 80 -9.88 -9.82 -0.70
CA VAL A 80 -9.03 -8.64 -0.47
C VAL A 80 -8.33 -8.22 -1.75
N HIS A 81 -7.79 -9.17 -2.53
CA HIS A 81 -7.16 -8.87 -3.82
C HIS A 81 -8.13 -8.17 -4.78
N ASP A 82 -9.33 -8.72 -4.95
CA ASP A 82 -10.38 -8.15 -5.79
C ASP A 82 -10.76 -6.75 -5.30
N TRP A 83 -10.87 -6.55 -3.99
CA TRP A 83 -11.16 -5.24 -3.40
C TRP A 83 -10.06 -4.21 -3.68
N ILE A 84 -8.78 -4.56 -3.48
CA ILE A 84 -7.65 -3.64 -3.74
C ILE A 84 -7.61 -3.26 -5.22
N THR A 85 -7.77 -4.23 -6.13
CA THR A 85 -7.68 -3.99 -7.58
C THR A 85 -8.86 -3.17 -8.12
N ASP A 86 -10.04 -3.29 -7.51
CA ASP A 86 -11.20 -2.44 -7.83
C ASP A 86 -11.03 -1.00 -7.30
N GLN A 87 -10.60 -0.84 -6.04
CA GLN A 87 -10.46 0.47 -5.41
C GLN A 87 -9.24 1.27 -5.90
N TYR A 88 -8.15 0.58 -6.24
CA TYR A 88 -6.89 1.19 -6.67
C TYR A 88 -6.42 0.58 -8.00
N PRO A 89 -7.08 0.87 -9.14
CA PRO A 89 -6.75 0.27 -10.44
C PRO A 89 -5.36 0.62 -10.98
N TRP A 90 -4.67 1.58 -10.35
CA TRP A 90 -3.29 1.92 -10.66
C TRP A 90 -2.28 0.95 -10.03
N MET A 91 -2.64 0.23 -8.97
CA MET A 91 -1.73 -0.63 -8.22
C MET A 91 -1.44 -1.91 -9.01
N ASP A 92 -0.16 -2.25 -9.16
CA ASP A 92 0.25 -3.46 -9.87
C ASP A 92 0.13 -4.71 -8.99
N GLU A 93 0.11 -5.87 -9.65
CA GLU A 93 -0.06 -7.17 -8.98
C GLU A 93 1.00 -7.44 -7.90
N ARG A 94 2.23 -6.93 -8.10
CA ARG A 94 3.30 -7.09 -7.12
C ARG A 94 2.96 -6.32 -5.85
N ASN A 95 2.55 -5.06 -5.97
CA ASN A 95 2.19 -4.22 -4.83
C ASN A 95 0.91 -4.71 -4.13
N VAL A 96 -0.08 -5.20 -4.87
CA VAL A 96 -1.27 -5.84 -4.30
C VAL A 96 -0.84 -7.05 -3.44
N SER A 97 -0.08 -7.98 -4.02
CA SER A 97 0.39 -9.17 -3.31
C SER A 97 1.26 -8.84 -2.08
N HIS A 98 2.11 -7.81 -2.19
CA HIS A 98 2.96 -7.36 -1.09
C HIS A 98 2.15 -6.73 0.04
N ALA A 99 1.19 -5.85 -0.29
CA ALA A 99 0.30 -5.22 0.69
C ALA A 99 -0.52 -6.25 1.46
N ILE A 100 -1.07 -7.26 0.77
CA ILE A 100 -1.82 -8.34 1.43
C ILE A 100 -0.91 -9.11 2.39
N SER A 101 0.27 -9.51 1.94
CA SER A 101 1.21 -10.30 2.75
C SER A 101 1.65 -9.52 4.01
N GLN A 102 1.95 -8.23 3.86
CA GLN A 102 2.34 -7.37 4.96
C GLN A 102 1.18 -7.08 5.91
N GLY A 103 -0.01 -6.76 5.39
CA GLY A 103 -1.20 -6.50 6.21
C GLY A 103 -1.60 -7.71 7.05
N VAL A 104 -1.57 -8.92 6.49
CA VAL A 104 -1.83 -10.16 7.24
C VAL A 104 -0.75 -10.40 8.29
N TYR A 105 0.52 -10.14 7.96
CA TYR A 105 1.61 -10.25 8.93
C TYR A 105 1.40 -9.31 10.13
N PHE A 106 1.00 -8.06 9.89
CA PHE A 106 0.70 -7.12 10.99
C PHE A 106 -0.55 -7.51 11.77
N ALA A 107 -1.62 -7.94 11.11
CA ALA A 107 -2.84 -8.40 11.78
C ALA A 107 -2.58 -9.63 12.68
N TRP A 108 -1.66 -10.51 12.28
CA TRP A 108 -1.28 -11.68 13.08
C TRP A 108 -0.39 -11.36 14.29
N HIS A 109 0.50 -10.37 14.18
CA HIS A 109 1.42 -9.98 15.27
C HIS A 109 0.90 -8.85 16.18
N GLY A 110 -0.20 -8.21 15.78
CA GLY A 110 -0.82 -7.07 16.46
C GLY A 110 -1.57 -7.42 17.73
#